data_AF-A0AAD7N7F8-F1
#
_entry.id   AF-A0AAD7N7F8-F1
#
_cell.length_a   1.000
_cell.length_b   1.000
_cell.length_c   1.000
_cell.angle_alpha   90.00
_cell.angle_beta   90.00
_cell.angle_gamma   90.00
#
_symmetry.space_group_name_H-M   'P 1'
#
loop_
_entity.id
_entity.type
_entity.pdbx_description
1 polymer ?
#
loop_
_entity_poly.entity_id
_entity_poly.type
_entity_poly.pdbx_seq_one_letter_code
_entity_poly.pdbx_strand_id
1 'polypeptide(L)'
;YYDDENITESTVSFRMATGQPVYHRPDDHSCMRILYGVERGDPCVQEIGSMIMKARRVLSYPNLFQHRVSSSRLRDPSRPGHRKILQISLVNPAMDRIPSATDIPPQQADRAAEALQAAWADPASLLSRLPQELIAVIVEKFPTTIMRGDEARAYRSELVVEHT
;
A
#
# COMPACT_ATOMS: atom_id res chain seq x y z
N TYR A 1 -12.63 5.36 -9.14
CA TYR A 1 -13.10 6.55 -8.38
C TYR A 1 -14.58 6.60 -8.60
N TYR A 2 -15.40 6.29 -7.60
CA TYR A 2 -16.85 6.13 -7.82
C TYR A 2 -17.63 7.41 -7.52
N ASP A 3 -17.05 8.31 -6.70
CA ASP A 3 -17.68 9.56 -6.30
C ASP A 3 -16.60 10.63 -6.03
N ASP A 4 -16.85 11.86 -6.47
CA ASP A 4 -15.93 13.01 -6.38
C ASP A 4 -16.75 14.31 -6.38
N GLU A 5 -16.59 15.12 -5.35
CA GLU A 5 -17.26 16.42 -5.22
C GLU A 5 -16.30 17.47 -4.67
N ASN A 6 -16.31 18.66 -5.28
CA ASN A 6 -15.52 19.81 -4.86
C ASN A 6 -14.00 19.55 -4.78
N ILE A 7 -13.45 18.62 -5.57
CA ILE A 7 -11.99 18.38 -5.66
C ILE A 7 -11.47 18.74 -7.05
N THR A 8 -10.26 19.32 -7.11
CA THR A 8 -9.58 19.62 -8.37
C THR A 8 -9.28 18.34 -9.16
N GLU A 9 -9.12 18.47 -10.47
CA GLU A 9 -8.68 17.33 -11.27
C GLU A 9 -7.31 16.84 -10.79
N SER A 10 -7.13 15.52 -10.77
CA SER A 10 -5.87 14.86 -10.47
C SER A 10 -5.54 13.87 -11.56
N THR A 11 -4.26 13.59 -11.73
CA THR A 11 -3.75 12.58 -12.65
C THR A 11 -3.20 11.39 -11.87
N VAL A 12 -3.25 10.22 -12.49
CA VAL A 12 -2.39 9.09 -12.10
C VAL A 12 -1.35 8.92 -13.21
N SER A 13 -0.10 8.79 -12.82
CA SER A 13 1.05 8.57 -13.69
C SER A 13 1.64 7.19 -13.41
N PHE A 14 2.12 6.53 -14.45
CA PHE A 14 2.66 5.18 -14.39
C PHE A 14 4.06 5.14 -14.97
N ARG A 15 4.94 4.40 -14.30
CA ARG A 15 6.26 4.03 -14.79
C ARG A 15 6.56 2.58 -14.43
N MET A 16 7.52 1.98 -15.13
CA MET A 16 8.01 0.65 -14.77
C MET A 16 9.53 0.58 -14.88
N ALA A 17 10.12 -0.30 -14.07
CA ALA A 17 11.53 -0.64 -14.24
C ALA A 17 11.71 -1.42 -15.54
N THR A 18 12.79 -1.14 -16.26
CA THR A 18 13.19 -1.87 -17.45
C THR A 18 14.50 -2.62 -17.22
N GLY A 19 14.78 -3.60 -18.09
CA GLY A 19 16.11 -4.19 -18.16
C GLY A 19 17.12 -3.18 -18.72
N GLN A 20 18.40 -3.39 -18.42
CA GLN A 20 19.46 -2.64 -19.07
C GLN A 20 19.43 -2.87 -20.59
N PRO A 21 19.67 -1.84 -21.41
CA PRO A 21 19.80 -1.99 -22.86
C PRO A 21 20.85 -3.04 -23.22
N VAL A 22 20.50 -3.92 -24.15
CA VAL A 22 21.39 -5.01 -24.58
C VAL A 22 22.50 -4.44 -25.46
N TYR A 23 23.75 -4.78 -25.13
CA TYR A 23 24.94 -4.70 -26.00
C TYR A 23 25.06 -3.43 -26.86
N HIS A 24 25.68 -2.40 -26.29
CA HIS A 24 26.10 -1.19 -27.01
C HIS A 24 27.61 -0.96 -26.80
N ARG A 25 28.28 -0.32 -27.76
CA ARG A 25 29.66 0.12 -27.53
C ARG A 25 29.68 1.15 -26.38
N PRO A 26 30.73 1.19 -25.55
CA PRO A 26 30.78 2.05 -24.36
C PRO A 26 30.44 3.54 -24.60
N ASP A 27 30.67 4.05 -25.82
CA ASP A 27 30.49 5.46 -26.19
C ASP A 27 29.39 5.67 -27.26
N ASP A 28 28.50 4.69 -27.47
CA ASP A 28 27.44 4.77 -28.48
C ASP A 28 26.19 5.53 -27.99
N HIS A 29 26.39 6.80 -27.62
CA HIS A 29 25.33 7.67 -27.10
C HIS A 29 24.18 7.85 -28.10
N SER A 30 24.50 7.86 -29.39
CA SER A 30 23.52 8.11 -30.46
C SER A 30 22.55 6.95 -30.59
N CYS A 31 23.04 5.70 -30.63
CA CYS A 31 22.16 4.53 -30.66
C CYS A 31 21.34 4.39 -29.37
N MET A 32 21.95 4.65 -28.20
CA MET A 32 21.25 4.56 -26.91
C MET A 32 20.04 5.50 -26.84
N ARG A 33 20.21 6.76 -27.26
CA ARG A 33 19.12 7.72 -27.27
C ARG A 33 18.06 7.42 -28.33
N ILE A 34 18.46 6.95 -29.52
CA ILE A 34 17.51 6.68 -30.62
C ILE A 34 16.66 5.42 -30.35
N LEU A 35 17.29 4.34 -29.88
CA LEU A 35 16.60 3.05 -29.70
C LEU A 35 15.86 2.96 -28.36
N TYR A 36 16.48 3.47 -27.29
CA TYR A 36 16.00 3.26 -25.92
C TYR A 36 15.55 4.55 -25.23
N GLY A 37 15.89 5.73 -25.77
CA GLY A 37 15.52 7.00 -25.16
C GLY A 37 16.23 7.32 -23.84
N VAL A 38 17.37 6.68 -23.57
CA VAL A 38 18.13 6.82 -22.31
C VAL A 38 19.61 7.07 -22.58
N GLU A 39 20.30 7.72 -21.65
CA GLU A 39 21.75 7.94 -21.65
C GLU A 39 22.49 7.15 -20.56
N ARG A 40 23.82 7.21 -20.58
CA ARG A 40 24.66 6.55 -19.60
C ARG A 40 24.48 7.21 -18.23
N GLY A 41 24.08 6.41 -17.24
CA GLY A 41 23.82 6.88 -15.88
C GLY A 41 22.35 7.20 -15.62
N ASP A 42 21.51 7.20 -16.66
CA ASP A 42 20.06 7.31 -16.47
C ASP A 42 19.49 6.05 -15.79
N PRO A 43 18.43 6.21 -14.99
CA PRO A 43 17.74 5.06 -14.42
C PRO A 43 17.11 4.21 -15.52
N CYS A 44 17.16 2.88 -15.37
CA CYS A 44 16.42 1.94 -16.22
C CYS A 44 14.93 1.95 -15.86
N VAL A 45 14.26 3.05 -16.21
CA VAL A 45 12.85 3.30 -15.96
C VAL A 45 12.21 3.82 -17.22
N GLN A 46 11.06 3.25 -17.58
CA GLN A 46 10.23 3.73 -18.67
C GLN A 46 8.97 4.38 -18.12
N GLU A 47 8.74 5.64 -18.51
CA GLU A 47 7.46 6.31 -18.31
C GLU A 47 6.41 5.68 -19.24
N ILE A 48 5.33 5.17 -18.65
CA ILE A 48 4.23 4.53 -19.40
C ILE A 48 3.22 5.58 -19.84
N GLY A 49 2.98 6.59 -19.00
CA GLY A 49 2.09 7.70 -19.29
C GLY A 49 1.24 8.10 -18.10
N SER A 50 0.33 9.04 -18.32
CA SER A 50 -0.57 9.53 -17.29
C SER A 50 -1.99 9.70 -17.81
N MET A 51 -2.95 9.70 -16.89
CA MET A 51 -4.35 9.94 -17.20
C MET A 51 -5.05 10.72 -16.10
N ILE A 52 -6.03 11.52 -16.50
CA ILE A 52 -6.89 12.24 -15.57
C ILE A 52 -7.84 11.23 -14.89
N MET A 53 -7.88 11.29 -13.56
CA MET A 53 -8.83 10.56 -12.74
C MET A 53 -10.14 11.33 -12.68
N LYS A 54 -11.22 10.69 -13.14
CA LYS A 54 -12.59 11.22 -13.12
C LYS A 54 -13.48 10.30 -12.28
N ALA A 55 -14.51 10.85 -11.65
CA ALA A 55 -15.55 10.05 -11.02
C ALA A 55 -16.21 9.10 -12.03
N ARG A 56 -16.76 8.00 -11.53
CA ARG A 56 -17.43 6.94 -12.31
C ARG A 56 -16.52 6.28 -13.37
N ARG A 57 -15.21 6.31 -13.14
CA ARG A 57 -14.21 5.61 -13.96
C ARG A 57 -13.58 4.48 -13.18
N VAL A 58 -13.48 3.33 -13.85
CA VAL A 58 -12.68 2.17 -13.44
C VAL A 58 -11.36 2.20 -14.22
N LEU A 59 -10.27 1.95 -13.51
CA LEU A 59 -8.94 1.82 -14.08
C LEU A 59 -8.35 0.51 -13.57
N SER A 60 -7.90 -0.33 -14.50
CA SER A 60 -7.23 -1.59 -14.21
C SER A 60 -5.85 -1.56 -14.83
N TYR A 61 -4.84 -1.95 -14.06
CA TYR A 61 -3.45 -2.02 -14.48
C TYR A 61 -2.75 -3.12 -13.67
N PRO A 62 -1.68 -3.73 -14.21
CA PRO A 62 -0.90 -4.70 -13.48
C PRO A 62 -0.16 -4.04 -12.31
N ASN A 63 -0.08 -4.71 -11.16
CA ASN A 63 0.66 -4.23 -9.98
C ASN A 63 2.20 -4.23 -10.18
N LEU A 64 2.67 -4.46 -11.41
CA LEU A 64 4.05 -4.30 -11.84
C LEU A 64 4.40 -2.83 -12.12
N PHE A 65 3.39 -1.98 -12.35
CA PHE A 65 3.61 -0.55 -12.59
C PHE A 65 3.72 0.20 -11.27
N GLN A 66 4.79 0.99 -11.14
CA GLN A 66 4.84 2.02 -10.13
C GLN A 66 3.88 3.13 -10.55
N HIS A 67 3.04 3.59 -9.62
CA HIS A 67 2.07 4.64 -9.91
C HIS A 67 2.21 5.79 -8.91
N ARG A 68 1.97 7.01 -9.39
CA ARG A 68 1.90 8.22 -8.57
C ARG A 68 0.62 8.98 -8.87
N VAL A 69 -0.16 9.26 -7.84
CA VAL A 69 -1.34 10.12 -7.91
C VAL A 69 -0.91 11.55 -7.64
N SER A 70 -1.24 12.49 -8.53
CA SER A 70 -0.92 13.90 -8.30
C SER A 70 -1.72 14.47 -7.13
N SER A 71 -1.15 15.41 -6.40
CA SER A 71 -1.85 16.17 -5.35
C SER A 71 -3.17 16.76 -5.87
N SER A 72 -4.19 16.76 -5.02
CA SER A 72 -5.48 17.42 -5.29
C SER A 72 -5.90 18.29 -4.11
N ARG A 73 -6.67 19.34 -4.38
CA ARG A 73 -7.19 20.26 -3.37
C ARG A 73 -8.68 20.49 -3.58
N LEU A 74 -9.33 21.17 -2.63
CA LEU A 74 -10.70 21.63 -2.82
C LEU A 74 -10.77 22.62 -3.99
N ARG A 75 -11.82 22.55 -4.83
CA ARG A 75 -12.06 23.57 -5.88
C ARG A 75 -12.51 24.88 -5.24
N ASP A 76 -13.43 24.78 -4.29
CA ASP A 76 -13.87 25.85 -3.41
C ASP A 76 -13.45 25.52 -1.97
N PRO A 77 -12.42 26.19 -1.44
CA PRO A 77 -11.94 25.97 -0.07
C PRO A 77 -12.95 26.32 1.03
N SER A 78 -14.02 27.07 0.71
CA SER A 78 -15.05 27.45 1.68
C SER A 78 -16.09 26.36 1.92
N ARG A 79 -16.09 25.31 1.09
CA ARG A 79 -17.06 24.21 1.14
C ARG A 79 -16.36 22.88 1.39
N PRO A 80 -17.01 21.91 2.05
CA PRO A 80 -16.48 20.56 2.14
C PRO A 80 -16.38 19.92 0.75
N GLY A 81 -15.54 18.89 0.63
CA GLY A 81 -15.39 18.11 -0.59
C GLY A 81 -14.85 16.72 -0.28
N HIS A 82 -15.02 15.79 -1.21
CA HIS A 82 -14.59 14.41 -1.03
C HIS A 82 -14.17 13.75 -2.33
N ARG A 83 -13.41 12.67 -2.16
CA ARG A 83 -13.04 11.76 -3.22
C ARG A 83 -13.08 10.34 -2.69
N LYS A 84 -13.93 9.50 -3.28
CA LYS A 84 -14.12 8.13 -2.84
C LYS A 84 -13.58 7.14 -3.87
N ILE A 85 -12.72 6.26 -3.38
CA ILE A 85 -11.96 5.31 -4.19
C ILE A 85 -12.27 3.90 -3.66
N LEU A 86 -12.55 3.00 -4.59
CA LEU A 86 -12.57 1.56 -4.33
C LEU A 86 -11.42 0.98 -5.15
N GLN A 87 -10.50 0.28 -4.48
CA GLN A 87 -9.38 -0.41 -5.09
C GLN A 87 -9.50 -1.90 -4.80
N ILE A 88 -9.35 -2.71 -5.85
CA ILE A 88 -9.38 -4.17 -5.77
C ILE A 88 -8.04 -4.65 -6.31
N SER A 89 -7.31 -5.41 -5.48
CA SER A 89 -6.07 -6.06 -5.86
C SER A 89 -6.34 -7.52 -6.19
N LEU A 90 -6.03 -7.93 -7.42
CA LEU A 90 -6.18 -9.32 -7.85
C LEU A 90 -4.88 -10.08 -7.57
N VAL A 91 -5.01 -11.24 -6.95
CA VAL A 91 -3.91 -12.17 -6.68
C VAL A 91 -3.95 -13.29 -7.72
N ASN A 92 -2.79 -13.73 -8.20
CA ASN A 92 -2.70 -14.84 -9.14
C ASN A 92 -3.20 -16.15 -8.48
N PRO A 93 -4.31 -16.76 -8.96
CA PRO A 93 -4.85 -17.98 -8.35
C PRO A 93 -4.00 -19.23 -8.63
N ALA A 94 -3.08 -19.17 -9.58
CA ALA A 94 -2.18 -20.29 -9.90
C ALA A 94 -0.95 -20.36 -8.98
N MET A 95 -0.75 -19.38 -8.11
CA MET A 95 0.29 -19.44 -7.07
C MET A 95 -0.20 -20.27 -5.88
N ASP A 96 0.76 -20.81 -5.12
CA ASP A 96 0.47 -21.43 -3.83
C ASP A 96 -0.34 -20.48 -2.94
N ARG A 97 -1.17 -21.06 -2.07
CA ARG A 97 -2.10 -20.32 -1.22
C ARG A 97 -1.36 -19.22 -0.44
N ILE A 98 -1.66 -17.96 -0.77
CA ILE A 98 -1.16 -16.81 -0.02
C ILE A 98 -1.90 -16.78 1.33
N PRO A 99 -1.18 -16.68 2.46
CA PRO A 99 -1.80 -16.55 3.77
C PRO A 99 -2.77 -15.37 3.79
N SER A 100 -3.98 -15.58 4.31
CA SER A 100 -4.97 -14.52 4.46
C SER A 100 -5.12 -14.11 5.93
N ALA A 101 -5.99 -13.13 6.20
CA ALA A 101 -6.37 -12.79 7.57
C ALA A 101 -6.99 -13.95 8.37
N THR A 102 -7.33 -15.07 7.70
CA THR A 102 -7.72 -16.32 8.37
C THR A 102 -6.52 -17.05 8.97
N ASP A 103 -5.35 -16.98 8.32
CA ASP A 103 -4.14 -17.71 8.74
C ASP A 103 -3.17 -16.83 9.54
N ILE A 104 -3.25 -15.51 9.36
CA ILE A 104 -2.36 -14.53 9.98
C ILE A 104 -2.99 -14.00 11.28
N PRO A 105 -2.32 -14.11 12.43
CA PRO A 105 -2.84 -13.58 13.69
C PRO A 105 -2.94 -12.05 13.67
N PRO A 106 -3.67 -11.45 14.63
CA PRO A 106 -3.76 -9.99 14.74
C PRO A 106 -2.38 -9.34 14.84
N GLN A 107 -2.12 -8.37 13.97
CA GLN A 107 -0.83 -7.66 13.91
C GLN A 107 -0.77 -6.42 14.81
N GLN A 108 -1.92 -5.95 15.30
CA GLN A 108 -1.99 -4.82 16.23
C GLN A 108 -2.16 -5.30 17.66
N ALA A 109 -1.46 -4.67 18.61
CA ALA A 109 -1.39 -5.11 19.99
C ALA A 109 -2.76 -5.13 20.70
N ASP A 110 -3.59 -4.12 20.47
CA ASP A 110 -4.96 -4.04 20.98
C ASP A 110 -5.83 -5.19 20.43
N ARG A 111 -5.73 -5.46 19.12
CA ARG A 111 -6.44 -6.58 18.48
C ARG A 111 -5.97 -7.95 18.95
N ALA A 112 -4.67 -8.10 19.19
CA ALA A 112 -4.11 -9.32 19.75
C ALA A 112 -4.58 -9.54 21.19
N ALA A 113 -4.68 -8.47 22.00
CA ALA A 113 -5.19 -8.54 23.36
C ALA A 113 -6.69 -8.89 23.39
N GLU A 114 -7.49 -8.27 22.51
CA GLU A 114 -8.91 -8.61 22.33
C GLU A 114 -9.08 -10.09 21.96
N ALA A 115 -8.29 -10.59 21.00
CA ALA A 115 -8.33 -11.99 20.59
C ALA A 115 -7.90 -12.94 21.72
N LEU A 116 -6.87 -12.58 22.48
CA LEU A 116 -6.42 -13.35 23.63
C LEU A 116 -7.49 -13.39 24.73
N GLN A 117 -8.13 -12.26 25.00
CA GLN A 117 -9.21 -12.16 25.98
C GLN A 117 -10.44 -12.98 25.56
N ALA A 118 -10.81 -12.95 24.28
CA ALA A 118 -11.87 -13.76 23.72
C ALA A 118 -11.55 -15.26 23.85
N ALA A 119 -10.30 -15.65 23.55
CA ALA A 119 -9.84 -17.02 23.69
C ALA A 119 -9.72 -17.46 25.16
N TRP A 120 -9.47 -16.56 26.11
CA TRP A 120 -9.51 -16.87 27.54
C TRP A 120 -10.95 -17.05 28.05
N ALA A 121 -11.89 -16.26 27.54
CA ALA A 121 -13.30 -16.34 27.91
C ALA A 121 -14.00 -17.59 27.35
N ASP A 122 -13.43 -18.25 26.33
CA ASP A 122 -13.94 -19.49 25.77
C ASP A 122 -13.61 -20.70 26.67
N PRO A 123 -14.61 -21.38 27.27
CA PRO A 123 -14.37 -22.54 28.13
C PRO A 123 -13.72 -23.74 27.42
N ALA A 124 -13.81 -23.82 26.08
CA ALA A 124 -13.18 -24.87 25.30
C ALA A 124 -11.68 -24.63 25.08
N SER A 125 -11.22 -23.39 25.27
CA SER A 125 -9.82 -23.00 25.11
C SER A 125 -8.97 -23.41 26.30
N LEU A 126 -7.71 -23.80 26.05
CA LEU A 126 -6.74 -24.07 27.11
C LEU A 126 -6.40 -22.81 27.93
N LEU A 127 -6.60 -21.62 27.34
CA LEU A 127 -6.32 -20.35 28.01
C LEU A 127 -7.29 -20.08 29.16
N SER A 128 -8.53 -20.59 29.10
CA SER A 128 -9.52 -20.43 30.18
C SER A 128 -9.08 -21.00 31.53
N ARG A 129 -8.06 -21.87 31.54
CA ARG A 129 -7.48 -22.45 32.75
C ARG A 129 -6.47 -21.53 33.44
N LEU A 130 -6.04 -20.46 32.77
CA LEU A 130 -5.08 -19.51 33.32
C LEU A 130 -5.82 -18.46 34.17
N PRO A 131 -5.25 -18.04 35.32
CA PRO A 131 -5.72 -16.86 36.04
C PRO A 131 -5.65 -15.60 35.16
N GLN A 132 -6.56 -14.65 35.39
CA GLN A 132 -6.65 -13.41 34.62
C GLN A 132 -5.36 -12.57 34.72
N GLU A 133 -4.66 -12.64 35.84
CA GLU A 133 -3.39 -11.96 36.08
C GLU A 133 -2.32 -12.43 35.09
N LEU A 134 -2.29 -13.72 34.74
CA LEU A 134 -1.34 -14.23 33.76
C LEU A 134 -1.66 -13.75 32.34
N ILE A 135 -2.95 -13.63 31.99
CA ILE A 135 -3.36 -13.03 30.71
C ILE A 135 -2.93 -11.57 30.63
N ALA A 136 -3.14 -10.80 31.71
CA ALA A 136 -2.70 -9.40 31.78
C ALA A 136 -1.19 -9.27 31.61
N VAL A 137 -0.40 -10.14 32.26
CA VAL A 137 1.06 -10.18 32.09
C VAL A 137 1.47 -10.53 30.66
N ILE A 138 0.76 -11.45 30.00
CA ILE A 138 1.03 -11.78 28.59
C ILE A 138 0.81 -10.56 27.69
N VAL A 139 -0.29 -9.84 27.88
CA VAL A 139 -0.59 -8.61 27.10
C VAL A 139 0.45 -7.53 27.37
N GLU A 140 0.84 -7.33 28.63
CA GLU A 140 1.89 -6.37 29.00
C GLU A 140 3.24 -6.71 28.35
N LYS A 141 3.55 -8.00 28.24
CA LYS A 141 4.80 -8.52 27.66
C LYS A 141 4.69 -8.85 26.17
N PHE A 142 3.68 -8.36 25.46
CA PHE A 142 3.65 -8.51 24.02
C PHE A 142 4.96 -8.02 23.39
N PRO A 143 5.54 -8.78 22.45
CA PRO A 143 6.81 -8.42 21.87
C PRO A 143 6.68 -7.10 21.11
N THR A 144 7.76 -6.33 21.07
CA THR A 144 7.85 -5.06 20.32
C THR A 144 7.64 -5.23 18.81
N THR A 145 7.63 -6.46 18.32
CA THR A 145 7.27 -6.80 16.93
C THR A 145 5.77 -6.64 16.64
N ILE A 146 4.92 -6.56 17.67
CA ILE A 146 3.49 -6.29 17.51
C ILE A 146 3.28 -4.78 17.66
N MET A 147 2.91 -4.13 16.56
CA MET A 147 2.77 -2.69 16.49
C MET A 147 1.55 -2.22 17.29
N ARG A 148 1.70 -1.12 18.03
CA ARG A 148 0.56 -0.49 18.71
C ARG A 148 -0.27 0.34 17.73
N GLY A 149 -1.53 0.59 18.06
CA GLY A 149 -2.44 1.31 17.16
C GLY A 149 -2.02 2.77 16.91
N ASP A 150 -1.44 3.43 17.90
CA ASP A 150 -0.84 4.76 17.80
C ASP A 150 0.43 4.78 16.96
N GLU A 151 1.34 3.83 17.17
CA GLU A 151 2.53 3.62 16.32
C GLU A 151 2.14 3.41 14.86
N ALA A 152 1.13 2.57 14.58
CA ALA A 152 0.64 2.32 13.23
C ALA A 152 0.08 3.58 12.56
N ARG A 153 -0.60 4.45 13.33
CA ARG A 153 -1.11 5.73 12.82
C ARG A 153 0.00 6.74 12.58
N ALA A 154 1.00 6.80 13.46
CA ALA A 154 2.20 7.62 13.27
C ALA A 154 2.96 7.20 12.01
N TYR A 155 3.26 5.91 11.88
CA TYR A 155 3.94 5.35 10.72
C TYR A 155 3.17 5.56 9.41
N ARG A 156 1.84 5.39 9.43
CA ARG A 156 0.98 5.75 8.28
C ARG A 156 1.15 7.21 7.88
N SER A 157 1.26 8.11 8.86
CA SER A 157 1.37 9.54 8.60
C SER A 157 2.73 9.88 7.96
N GLU A 158 3.80 9.23 8.40
CA GLU A 158 5.13 9.31 7.78
C GLU A 158 5.10 8.82 6.32
N LEU A 159 4.52 7.64 6.07
CA LEU A 159 4.40 7.08 4.72
C LEU A 159 3.59 7.99 3.78
N VAL A 160 2.54 8.64 4.29
CA VAL A 160 1.76 9.60 3.47
C VAL A 160 2.64 10.79 3.07
N VAL A 161 3.49 11.30 3.97
CA VAL A 161 4.43 12.39 3.65
C VAL A 161 5.43 11.98 2.59
N GLU A 162 6.02 10.78 2.68
CA GLU A 162 6.97 10.28 1.66
C GLU A 162 6.36 10.16 0.25
N HIS A 163 5.03 10.02 0.16
CA HIS A 163 4.30 9.86 -1.10
C HIS A 163 3.69 11.18 -1.61
N THR A 164 3.99 12.33 -0.98
CA THR A 164 3.56 13.67 -1.42
C THR A 164 4.70 14.42 -2.09
#